data_AF-A0A6N6PW73-F1
#
_entry.id   AF-A0A6N6PW73-F1
#
_cell.length_a   1.000
_cell.length_b   1.000
_cell.length_c   1.000
_cell.angle_alpha   90.00
_cell.angle_beta   90.00
_cell.angle_gamma   90.00
#
_symmetry.space_group_name_H-M   'P 1'
#
loop_
_entity.id
_entity.type
_entity.pdbx_description
1 polymer ?
#
loop_
_entity_poly.entity_id
_entity_poly.type
_entity_poly.pdbx_seq_one_letter_code
_entity_poly.pdbx_strand_id
1 'polypeptide(L)'
;MSSGRIVSYLLVSIALRCALLPGQSAPVADDAVINQTGAGFPETWGENGGQKVPAYYTLKTDSPEKVAAGLRALPRISLSMDLDDLFGADKGIYAHPMETGTNWERRASMEMTYPGNGPSFKIDCGIRIQGGWNRRPEESPKHSFRVIFRKRYGAGKLKFALFDGGEPRVFDELILRAGCNNTWLHWSGEERERGDYIRDQWMRDSYRAMGHPSARGQFVHLYLNGLYWGLYNLTERPGKDFAAAHFGGKPNDYDARNGEKVLSGDTKAWDKLFSLANDGLTNSARLREALELLDPTAFADFMILNFYGGNADWDRASNWYAARSHSPPGKYYFFVWDGERTLEKIDANSISADDDQSPTRLFHKLIGNENFKKLFVERARLHLTGNGALTAKPALDRYEYWSKRLEAAIACEAARWG
;
A
#
# COMPACT_ATOMS: atom_id res chain seq x y z
N MET A 1 -4.41 -64.19 17.60
CA MET A 1 -3.20 -63.34 17.46
C MET A 1 -3.00 -62.99 16.00
N SER A 2 -3.02 -61.68 15.72
CA SER A 2 -2.47 -60.98 14.54
C SER A 2 -2.91 -61.36 13.13
N SER A 3 -4.01 -60.76 12.66
CA SER A 3 -4.21 -60.43 11.24
C SER A 3 -4.98 -59.11 11.13
N GLY A 4 -4.26 -58.00 10.99
CA GLY A 4 -4.87 -56.69 10.85
C GLY A 4 -3.85 -55.57 11.02
N ARG A 5 -3.12 -55.23 9.94
CA ARG A 5 -2.31 -54.00 9.84
C ARG A 5 -1.72 -53.76 8.44
N ILE A 6 -2.51 -53.89 7.36
CA ILE A 6 -2.10 -53.38 6.03
C ILE A 6 -3.32 -52.83 5.28
N VAL A 7 -4.12 -51.96 5.90
CA VAL A 7 -5.10 -51.12 5.20
C VAL A 7 -5.31 -49.82 6.00
N SER A 8 -4.29 -48.97 6.11
CA SER A 8 -4.46 -47.60 6.65
C SER A 8 -3.46 -46.57 6.11
N TYR A 9 -2.49 -46.95 5.28
CA TYR A 9 -1.54 -46.00 4.68
C TYR A 9 -1.85 -45.63 3.21
N LEU A 10 -2.84 -46.27 2.58
CA LEU A 10 -3.19 -46.00 1.18
C LEU A 10 -4.39 -45.05 1.00
N LEU A 11 -5.10 -44.69 2.08
CA LEU A 11 -6.31 -43.84 2.02
C LEU A 11 -6.07 -42.37 2.39
N VAL A 12 -4.88 -41.99 2.85
CA VAL A 12 -4.52 -40.58 3.10
C VAL A 12 -3.88 -39.91 1.86
N SER A 13 -3.31 -40.69 0.94
CA SER A 13 -2.63 -40.13 -0.26
C SER A 13 -3.51 -40.03 -1.51
N ILE A 14 -4.80 -40.39 -1.44
CA ILE A 14 -5.73 -40.36 -2.59
C ILE A 14 -6.80 -39.24 -2.44
N ALA A 15 -6.89 -38.57 -1.29
CA ALA A 15 -7.81 -37.44 -1.08
C ALA A 15 -7.30 -36.10 -1.66
N LEU A 16 -6.06 -36.03 -2.19
CA LEU A 16 -5.47 -34.81 -2.79
C LEU A 16 -5.68 -34.69 -4.32
N ARG A 17 -6.49 -35.57 -4.92
CA ARG A 17 -6.92 -35.46 -6.33
C ARG A 17 -8.44 -35.43 -6.49
N CYS A 18 -9.15 -34.77 -5.58
CA CYS A 18 -10.48 -34.26 -5.89
C CYS A 18 -10.33 -32.92 -6.60
N ALA A 19 -10.85 -32.86 -7.83
CA ALA A 19 -10.86 -31.72 -8.73
C ALA A 19 -11.21 -30.40 -8.00
N LEU A 20 -10.19 -29.64 -7.62
CA LEU A 20 -10.34 -28.21 -7.41
C LEU A 20 -10.55 -27.62 -8.81
N LEU A 21 -11.73 -27.06 -9.04
CA LEU A 21 -11.97 -26.18 -10.19
C LEU A 21 -10.85 -25.11 -10.21
N PRO A 22 -10.43 -24.63 -11.39
CA PRO A 22 -9.47 -23.52 -11.45
C PRO A 22 -9.95 -22.38 -10.55
N GLY A 23 -9.15 -22.01 -9.54
CA GLY A 23 -9.47 -20.89 -8.63
C GLY A 23 -9.98 -21.24 -7.23
N GLN A 24 -9.82 -22.47 -6.73
CA GLN A 24 -10.01 -22.77 -5.30
C GLN A 24 -8.73 -23.32 -4.66
N SER A 25 -8.16 -22.62 -3.68
CA SER A 25 -7.19 -23.18 -2.73
C SER A 25 -7.92 -23.69 -1.48
N ALA A 26 -7.59 -24.89 -1.00
CA ALA A 26 -8.05 -25.34 0.31
C ALA A 26 -7.45 -24.44 1.42
N PRO A 27 -8.17 -24.18 2.53
CA PRO A 27 -7.62 -23.43 3.65
C PRO A 27 -6.40 -24.17 4.22
N VAL A 28 -5.26 -23.47 4.31
CA VAL A 28 -4.03 -24.03 4.89
C VAL A 28 -4.07 -23.85 6.40
N ALA A 29 -3.94 -24.97 7.12
CA ALA A 29 -3.79 -24.98 8.57
C ALA A 29 -2.47 -24.32 8.98
N ASP A 30 -2.46 -23.53 10.05
CA ASP A 30 -1.31 -22.71 10.44
C ASP A 30 -0.03 -23.53 10.65
N ASP A 31 -0.14 -24.72 11.26
CA ASP A 31 1.00 -25.60 11.52
C ASP A 31 1.58 -26.23 10.23
N ALA A 32 0.79 -26.25 9.15
CA ALA A 32 1.26 -26.68 7.83
C ALA A 32 2.09 -25.58 7.13
N VAL A 33 1.92 -24.30 7.50
CA VAL A 33 2.62 -23.18 6.87
C VAL A 33 4.14 -23.28 7.08
N ILE A 34 4.57 -23.63 8.29
CA ILE A 34 5.99 -23.74 8.64
C ILE A 34 6.69 -24.85 7.83
N ASN A 35 5.93 -25.85 7.38
CA ASN A 35 6.42 -27.00 6.64
C ASN A 35 6.24 -26.86 5.11
N GLN A 36 5.87 -25.66 4.62
CA GLN A 36 5.71 -25.44 3.19
C GLN A 36 7.04 -25.50 2.45
N THR A 37 7.06 -26.28 1.37
CA THR A 37 8.22 -26.45 0.49
C THR A 37 8.10 -25.67 -0.82
N GLY A 38 6.91 -25.13 -1.11
CA GLY A 38 6.58 -24.61 -2.44
C GLY A 38 6.28 -25.69 -3.47
N ALA A 39 5.96 -26.92 -3.06
CA ALA A 39 5.55 -27.98 -3.99
C ALA A 39 4.42 -27.50 -4.92
N GLY A 40 4.63 -27.64 -6.23
CA GLY A 40 3.73 -27.15 -7.27
C GLY A 40 3.99 -25.72 -7.75
N PHE A 41 4.94 -24.99 -7.15
CA PHE A 41 5.42 -23.69 -7.65
C PHE A 41 6.68 -23.88 -8.51
N PRO A 42 7.03 -22.90 -9.37
CA PRO A 42 8.23 -22.97 -10.20
C PRO A 42 9.52 -23.05 -9.37
N GLU A 43 10.50 -23.82 -9.81
CA GLU A 43 11.80 -23.94 -9.13
C GLU A 43 12.68 -22.67 -9.22
N THR A 44 12.35 -21.77 -10.15
CA THR A 44 13.07 -20.50 -10.36
C THR A 44 12.09 -19.34 -10.50
N TRP A 45 12.53 -18.13 -10.11
CA TRP A 45 11.76 -16.90 -10.29
C TRP A 45 12.06 -16.18 -11.61
N GLY A 46 12.63 -16.90 -12.59
CA GLY A 46 13.07 -16.36 -13.87
C GLY A 46 14.59 -16.33 -13.99
N GLU A 47 15.09 -15.36 -14.77
CA GLU A 47 16.52 -15.19 -15.06
C GLU A 47 16.98 -13.75 -14.81
N ASN A 48 18.21 -13.59 -14.31
CA ASN A 48 18.90 -12.30 -14.20
C ASN A 48 20.21 -12.39 -14.99
N GLY A 49 20.36 -11.60 -16.06
CA GLY A 49 21.52 -11.67 -16.95
C GLY A 49 21.72 -13.06 -17.60
N GLY A 50 20.62 -13.79 -17.87
CA GLY A 50 20.64 -15.16 -18.40
C GLY A 50 20.94 -16.25 -17.38
N GLN A 51 21.10 -15.91 -16.09
CA GLN A 51 21.24 -16.89 -15.01
C GLN A 51 19.91 -17.12 -14.30
N LYS A 52 19.53 -18.38 -14.13
CA LYS A 52 18.34 -18.77 -13.37
C LYS A 52 18.44 -18.29 -11.93
N VAL A 53 17.41 -17.59 -11.46
CA VAL A 53 17.28 -17.16 -10.06
C VAL A 53 16.52 -18.24 -9.29
N PRO A 54 17.14 -18.96 -8.34
CA PRO A 54 16.44 -19.98 -7.56
C PRO A 54 15.28 -19.40 -6.79
N ALA A 55 14.15 -20.09 -6.80
CA ALA A 55 12.99 -19.71 -6.02
C ALA A 55 13.10 -20.19 -4.57
N TYR A 56 12.83 -19.30 -3.61
CA TYR A 56 12.84 -19.63 -2.19
C TYR A 56 11.43 -19.59 -1.62
N TYR A 57 10.90 -20.76 -1.23
CA TYR A 57 9.53 -20.92 -0.71
C TYR A 57 9.43 -21.36 0.74
N THR A 58 10.53 -21.87 1.30
CA THR A 58 10.57 -22.35 2.67
C THR A 58 10.57 -21.19 3.65
N LEU A 59 10.01 -21.42 4.84
CA LEU A 59 10.18 -20.56 6.00
C LEU A 59 11.38 -21.06 6.81
N LYS A 60 12.17 -20.14 7.37
CA LYS A 60 13.32 -20.43 8.23
C LYS A 60 13.13 -19.73 9.58
N THR A 61 13.03 -20.48 10.66
CA THR A 61 12.86 -19.91 12.00
C THR A 61 13.42 -20.84 13.07
N ASP A 62 14.02 -20.27 14.11
CA ASP A 62 14.42 -20.98 15.33
C ASP A 62 13.29 -20.96 16.39
N SER A 63 12.15 -20.35 16.08
CA SER A 63 11.00 -20.17 16.98
C SER A 63 9.68 -20.47 16.24
N PRO A 64 9.42 -21.72 15.84
CA PRO A 64 8.21 -22.11 15.11
C PRO A 64 6.92 -21.76 15.87
N GLU A 65 6.92 -21.80 17.19
CA GLU A 65 5.79 -21.42 18.04
C GLU A 65 5.42 -19.93 17.91
N LYS A 66 6.42 -19.05 17.74
CA LYS A 66 6.18 -17.63 17.49
C LYS A 66 5.59 -17.39 16.10
N VAL A 67 6.02 -18.15 15.09
CA VAL A 67 5.42 -18.09 13.76
C VAL A 67 3.97 -18.56 13.81
N ALA A 68 3.69 -19.70 14.44
CA ALA A 68 2.32 -20.20 14.57
C ALA A 68 1.39 -19.21 15.32
N ALA A 69 1.88 -18.57 16.39
CA ALA A 69 1.14 -17.52 17.08
C ALA A 69 0.95 -16.27 16.19
N GLY A 70 2.00 -15.86 15.47
CA GLY A 70 1.99 -14.71 14.58
C GLY A 70 0.99 -14.84 13.44
N LEU A 71 0.84 -16.03 12.83
CA LEU A 71 -0.12 -16.29 11.74
C LEU A 71 -1.58 -16.05 12.14
N ARG A 72 -1.88 -16.07 13.44
CA ARG A 72 -3.22 -15.82 14.01
C ARG A 72 -3.42 -14.38 14.48
N ALA A 73 -2.38 -13.54 14.40
CA ALA A 73 -2.44 -12.18 14.92
C ALA A 73 -3.14 -11.19 13.97
N LEU A 74 -3.18 -11.49 12.67
CA LEU A 74 -3.73 -10.62 11.64
C LEU A 74 -4.72 -11.34 10.72
N PRO A 75 -5.60 -10.61 10.01
CA PRO A 75 -6.42 -11.18 8.96
C PRO A 75 -5.55 -11.82 7.87
N ARG A 76 -6.08 -12.88 7.26
CA ARG A 76 -5.45 -13.54 6.12
C ARG A 76 -6.17 -13.15 4.83
N ILE A 77 -5.39 -12.97 3.78
CA ILE A 77 -5.86 -12.85 2.41
C ILE A 77 -5.26 -13.99 1.61
N SER A 78 -6.09 -14.75 0.93
CA SER A 78 -5.69 -15.81 0.00
C SER A 78 -6.08 -15.43 -1.42
N LEU A 79 -5.09 -15.34 -2.31
CA LEU A 79 -5.28 -15.15 -3.74
C LEU A 79 -5.13 -16.52 -4.42
N SER A 80 -6.20 -16.98 -5.07
CA SER A 80 -6.22 -18.19 -5.90
C SER A 80 -6.28 -17.80 -7.37
N MET A 81 -5.32 -18.26 -8.17
CA MET A 81 -5.22 -17.96 -9.59
C MET A 81 -4.46 -19.05 -10.36
N ASP A 82 -4.52 -19.00 -11.68
CA ASP A 82 -3.69 -19.85 -12.54
C ASP A 82 -2.20 -19.58 -12.29
N LEU A 83 -1.40 -20.65 -12.12
CA LEU A 83 0.05 -20.53 -11.92
C LEU A 83 0.76 -19.96 -13.15
N ASP A 84 0.27 -20.21 -14.36
CA ASP A 84 0.82 -19.62 -15.58
C ASP A 84 0.53 -18.11 -15.65
N ASP A 85 -0.60 -17.67 -15.10
CA ASP A 85 -0.91 -16.24 -14.97
C ASP A 85 -0.02 -15.57 -13.90
N LEU A 86 0.46 -16.32 -12.91
CA LEU A 86 1.32 -15.80 -11.86
C LEU A 86 2.80 -15.80 -12.28
N PHE A 87 3.31 -16.94 -12.78
CA PHE A 87 4.75 -17.16 -13.03
C PHE A 87 5.10 -17.60 -14.46
N GLY A 88 4.13 -17.86 -15.33
CA GLY A 88 4.39 -18.34 -16.69
C GLY A 88 5.26 -17.38 -17.50
N ALA A 89 6.15 -17.91 -18.32
CA ALA A 89 7.13 -17.11 -19.06
C ALA A 89 6.50 -16.10 -20.02
N ASP A 90 5.32 -16.38 -20.59
CA ASP A 90 4.70 -15.52 -21.60
C ASP A 90 3.80 -14.43 -21.01
N LYS A 91 3.11 -14.75 -19.92
CA LYS A 91 2.04 -13.90 -19.35
C LYS A 91 2.03 -13.81 -17.83
N GLY A 92 2.98 -14.45 -17.14
CA GLY A 92 3.09 -14.45 -15.69
C GLY A 92 3.42 -13.07 -15.15
N ILE A 93 2.63 -12.56 -14.20
CA ILE A 93 2.87 -11.22 -13.65
C ILE A 93 4.16 -11.12 -12.82
N TYR A 94 4.70 -12.22 -12.31
CA TYR A 94 6.05 -12.28 -11.70
C TYR A 94 7.18 -12.40 -12.73
N ALA A 95 6.92 -13.01 -13.89
CA ALA A 95 7.89 -13.05 -14.98
C ALA A 95 8.00 -11.68 -15.68
N HIS A 96 6.92 -10.89 -15.62
CA HIS A 96 6.81 -9.57 -16.24
C HIS A 96 6.40 -8.48 -15.24
N PRO A 97 7.13 -8.26 -14.15
CA PRO A 97 6.67 -7.41 -13.06
C PRO A 97 6.71 -5.91 -13.41
N MET A 98 7.46 -5.54 -14.44
CA MET A 98 7.57 -4.17 -14.93
C MET A 98 6.39 -3.73 -15.79
N GLU A 99 5.64 -4.69 -16.32
CA GLU A 99 4.52 -4.46 -17.21
C GLU A 99 3.31 -3.84 -16.49
N THR A 100 2.49 -3.09 -17.23
CA THR A 100 1.39 -2.31 -16.64
C THR A 100 0.13 -2.26 -17.48
N GLY A 101 -0.96 -1.82 -16.86
CA GLY A 101 -2.23 -1.61 -17.55
C GLY A 101 -3.09 -2.86 -17.62
N THR A 102 -4.22 -2.71 -18.30
CA THR A 102 -5.34 -3.66 -18.30
C THR A 102 -5.02 -5.01 -18.94
N ASN A 103 -4.01 -5.05 -19.83
CA ASN A 103 -3.51 -6.28 -20.47
C ASN A 103 -2.68 -7.16 -19.53
N TRP A 104 -2.19 -6.58 -18.43
CA TRP A 104 -1.37 -7.24 -17.42
C TRP A 104 -2.12 -7.50 -16.12
N GLU A 105 -3.46 -7.36 -16.15
CA GLU A 105 -4.33 -7.86 -15.11
C GLU A 105 -4.62 -9.36 -15.33
N ARG A 106 -4.51 -10.16 -14.28
CA ARG A 106 -4.83 -11.59 -14.27
C ARG A 106 -6.00 -11.88 -13.37
N ARG A 107 -6.84 -12.84 -13.76
CA ARG A 107 -8.01 -13.21 -12.96
C ARG A 107 -7.55 -13.94 -11.70
N ALA A 108 -8.09 -13.57 -10.56
CA ALA A 108 -7.91 -14.27 -9.30
C ALA A 108 -9.22 -14.32 -8.52
N SER A 109 -9.34 -15.29 -7.62
CA SER A 109 -10.31 -15.29 -6.53
C SER A 109 -9.58 -14.84 -5.26
N MET A 110 -10.08 -13.79 -4.62
CA MET A 110 -9.59 -13.29 -3.34
C MET A 110 -10.55 -13.73 -2.23
N GLU A 111 -9.99 -14.35 -1.20
CA GLU A 111 -10.69 -14.62 0.06
C GLU A 111 -9.99 -13.87 1.20
N MET A 112 -10.77 -13.30 2.11
CA MET A 112 -10.25 -12.71 3.34
C MET A 112 -11.00 -13.28 4.54
N THR A 113 -10.25 -13.71 5.55
CA THR A 113 -10.80 -14.15 6.84
C THR A 113 -10.05 -13.48 7.98
N TYR A 114 -10.79 -13.09 9.02
CA TYR A 114 -10.22 -12.54 10.24
C TYR A 114 -9.93 -13.68 11.23
N PRO A 115 -8.95 -13.54 12.14
CA PRO A 115 -8.74 -14.52 13.20
C PRO A 115 -10.03 -14.76 14.01
N GLY A 116 -10.27 -16.02 14.37
CA GLY A 116 -11.53 -16.44 14.99
C GLY A 116 -12.69 -16.52 13.98
N ASN A 117 -13.93 -16.36 14.46
CA ASN A 117 -15.14 -16.38 13.62
C ASN A 117 -15.55 -14.96 13.17
N GLY A 118 -14.55 -14.14 12.81
CA GLY A 118 -14.79 -12.78 12.31
C GLY A 118 -15.46 -12.75 10.93
N PRO A 119 -15.88 -11.58 10.45
CA PRO A 119 -16.47 -11.44 9.13
C PRO A 119 -15.48 -11.90 8.05
N SER A 120 -15.99 -12.45 6.96
CA SER A 120 -15.16 -12.91 5.84
C SER A 120 -15.83 -12.57 4.51
N PHE A 121 -15.05 -12.60 3.43
CA PHE A 121 -15.58 -12.52 2.08
C PHE A 121 -14.77 -13.36 1.10
N LYS A 122 -15.43 -13.72 0.01
CA LYS A 122 -14.81 -14.27 -1.20
C LYS A 122 -15.30 -13.50 -2.41
N ILE A 123 -14.40 -13.08 -3.29
CA ILE A 123 -14.71 -12.27 -4.45
C ILE A 123 -13.72 -12.52 -5.59
N ASP A 124 -14.23 -12.56 -6.82
CA ASP A 124 -13.36 -12.55 -8.00
C ASP A 124 -12.84 -11.14 -8.29
N CYS A 125 -11.57 -11.05 -8.64
CA CYS A 125 -10.86 -9.81 -8.93
C CYS A 125 -9.85 -9.98 -10.07
N GLY A 126 -9.35 -8.86 -10.55
CA GLY A 126 -8.12 -8.78 -11.33
C GLY A 126 -6.97 -8.46 -10.40
N ILE A 127 -5.80 -9.03 -10.64
CA ILE A 127 -4.58 -8.69 -9.93
C ILE A 127 -3.46 -8.35 -10.91
N ARG A 128 -2.57 -7.44 -10.51
CA ARG A 128 -1.33 -7.14 -11.23
C ARG A 128 -0.27 -6.61 -10.27
N ILE A 129 0.98 -6.65 -10.69
CA ILE A 129 2.08 -6.06 -9.92
C ILE A 129 1.91 -4.52 -9.85
N GLN A 130 2.21 -3.99 -8.68
CA GLN A 130 2.13 -2.58 -8.31
C GLN A 130 3.49 -2.10 -7.82
N GLY A 131 3.82 -0.83 -8.10
CA GLY A 131 5.03 -0.18 -7.61
C GLY A 131 5.82 0.51 -8.72
N GLY A 132 6.99 1.01 -8.36
CA GLY A 132 8.00 1.56 -9.26
C GLY A 132 9.23 0.67 -9.26
N TRP A 133 10.20 1.04 -8.42
CA TRP A 133 11.51 0.40 -8.29
C TRP A 133 11.42 -1.05 -7.79
N ASN A 134 10.68 -1.30 -6.71
CA ASN A 134 10.58 -2.60 -6.03
C ASN A 134 9.84 -3.72 -6.83
N ARG A 135 9.49 -3.44 -8.08
CA ARG A 135 8.97 -4.45 -9.02
C ARG A 135 10.09 -5.23 -9.69
N ARG A 136 11.31 -4.71 -9.64
CA ARG A 136 12.49 -5.37 -10.19
C ARG A 136 12.85 -6.59 -9.35
N PRO A 137 12.93 -7.79 -9.95
CA PRO A 137 13.27 -9.01 -9.21
C PRO A 137 14.61 -8.92 -8.46
N GLU A 138 15.58 -8.18 -9.00
CA GLU A 138 16.88 -7.94 -8.39
C GLU A 138 16.82 -7.03 -7.15
N GLU A 139 15.75 -6.23 -7.01
CA GLU A 139 15.54 -5.33 -5.87
C GLU A 139 14.77 -6.03 -4.75
N SER A 140 13.68 -6.73 -5.10
CA SER A 140 12.95 -7.56 -4.15
C SER A 140 12.14 -8.64 -4.85
N PRO A 141 12.19 -9.88 -4.33
CA PRO A 141 11.28 -10.94 -4.78
C PRO A 141 9.85 -10.77 -4.24
N LYS A 142 9.62 -9.83 -3.32
CA LYS A 142 8.34 -9.61 -2.65
C LYS A 142 7.64 -8.38 -3.25
N HIS A 143 6.83 -8.62 -4.28
CA HIS A 143 6.16 -7.54 -5.00
C HIS A 143 4.82 -7.13 -4.39
N SER A 144 4.50 -5.84 -4.48
CA SER A 144 3.17 -5.33 -4.15
C SER A 144 2.15 -5.69 -5.24
N PHE A 145 0.90 -5.90 -4.86
CA PHE A 145 -0.19 -6.18 -5.80
C PHE A 145 -1.22 -5.07 -5.80
N ARG A 146 -1.73 -4.75 -6.98
CA ARG A 146 -3.00 -4.05 -7.10
C ARG A 146 -4.10 -5.09 -7.28
N VAL A 147 -5.13 -4.99 -6.45
CA VAL A 147 -6.36 -5.78 -6.54
C VAL A 147 -7.44 -4.89 -7.16
N ILE A 148 -8.03 -5.33 -8.27
CA ILE A 148 -8.96 -4.55 -9.09
C ILE A 148 -10.29 -5.28 -9.20
N PHE A 149 -11.37 -4.62 -8.79
CA PHE A 149 -12.72 -5.13 -8.93
C PHE A 149 -13.33 -4.54 -10.21
N ARG A 150 -13.61 -5.40 -11.19
CA ARG A 150 -14.25 -5.00 -12.47
C ARG A 150 -15.30 -6.03 -12.87
N LYS A 151 -16.30 -5.60 -13.64
CA LYS A 151 -17.38 -6.48 -14.11
C LYS A 151 -16.88 -7.67 -14.94
N ARG A 152 -15.77 -7.49 -15.66
CA ARG A 152 -15.10 -8.58 -16.40
C ARG A 152 -14.56 -9.71 -15.49
N TYR A 153 -14.36 -9.42 -14.21
CA TYR A 153 -13.91 -10.41 -13.23
C TYR A 153 -15.05 -10.92 -12.34
N GLY A 154 -16.09 -10.11 -12.09
CA GLY A 154 -17.24 -10.56 -11.30
C GLY A 154 -18.09 -9.39 -10.81
N ALA A 155 -18.25 -9.25 -9.49
CA ALA A 155 -19.14 -8.28 -8.87
C ALA A 155 -18.86 -6.81 -9.30
N GLY A 156 -17.61 -6.52 -9.65
CA GLY A 156 -17.17 -5.23 -10.17
C GLY A 156 -16.87 -4.17 -9.13
N LYS A 157 -17.25 -4.39 -7.86
CA LYS A 157 -16.83 -3.63 -6.69
C LYS A 157 -16.80 -4.58 -5.50
N LEU A 158 -15.88 -4.39 -4.58
CA LEU A 158 -15.96 -5.01 -3.26
C LEU A 158 -16.86 -4.16 -2.37
N LYS A 159 -17.83 -4.79 -1.69
CA LYS A 159 -18.67 -4.14 -0.68
C LYS A 159 -18.42 -4.82 0.66
N PHE A 160 -17.56 -4.23 1.49
CA PHE A 160 -17.13 -4.82 2.74
C PHE A 160 -16.61 -3.74 3.70
N ALA A 161 -16.82 -3.90 5.00
CA ALA A 161 -16.27 -3.00 6.00
C ALA A 161 -14.80 -3.35 6.26
N LEU A 162 -13.92 -2.99 5.32
CA LEU A 162 -12.50 -3.34 5.41
C LEU A 162 -11.80 -2.59 6.54
N PHE A 163 -11.97 -1.28 6.62
CA PHE A 163 -11.18 -0.43 7.51
C PHE A 163 -12.03 0.17 8.62
N ASP A 164 -11.39 0.37 9.77
CA ASP A 164 -11.98 1.12 10.88
C ASP A 164 -12.29 2.56 10.47
N GLY A 165 -13.27 3.18 11.13
CA GLY A 165 -13.61 4.59 10.93
C GLY A 165 -14.75 4.89 9.94
N GLY A 166 -15.44 3.87 9.41
CA GLY A 166 -16.71 4.06 8.69
C GLY A 166 -16.62 3.98 7.16
N GLU A 167 -17.41 4.80 6.47
CA GLU A 167 -17.45 4.89 5.00
C GLU A 167 -16.16 5.49 4.42
N PRO A 168 -15.82 5.21 3.14
CA PRO A 168 -16.52 4.31 2.22
C PRO A 168 -16.30 2.82 2.52
N ARG A 169 -17.32 1.99 2.29
CA ARG A 169 -17.26 0.51 2.38
C ARG A 169 -17.34 -0.18 1.02
N VAL A 170 -17.15 0.60 -0.05
CA VAL A 170 -17.23 0.14 -1.43
C VAL A 170 -15.93 0.49 -2.13
N PHE A 171 -15.28 -0.50 -2.74
CA PHE A 171 -13.94 -0.36 -3.32
C PHE A 171 -13.91 -0.87 -4.76
N ASP A 172 -13.33 -0.07 -5.65
CA ASP A 172 -13.00 -0.44 -7.04
C ASP A 172 -11.61 -1.04 -7.15
N GLU A 173 -10.67 -0.56 -6.34
CA GLU A 173 -9.32 -1.07 -6.27
C GLU A 173 -8.74 -0.95 -4.85
N LEU A 174 -7.82 -1.85 -4.54
CA LEU A 174 -7.03 -1.88 -3.31
C LEU A 174 -5.58 -2.19 -3.69
N ILE A 175 -4.65 -1.90 -2.78
CA ILE A 175 -3.26 -2.30 -2.91
C ILE A 175 -2.90 -3.19 -1.73
N LEU A 176 -2.25 -4.31 -2.01
CA LEU A 176 -1.47 -5.09 -1.06
C LEU A 176 -0.03 -4.60 -1.17
N ARG A 177 0.40 -3.69 -0.29
CA ARG A 177 1.77 -3.18 -0.26
C ARG A 177 2.67 -4.17 0.46
N ALA A 178 3.76 -4.56 -0.20
CA ALA A 178 4.75 -5.49 0.33
C ALA A 178 5.68 -4.88 1.39
N GLY A 179 5.78 -3.54 1.44
CA GLY A 179 6.87 -2.82 2.08
C GLY A 179 8.13 -2.86 1.21
N CYS A 180 8.87 -1.75 1.14
CA CYS A 180 10.11 -1.67 0.37
C CYS A 180 11.23 -1.09 1.23
N ASN A 181 11.10 0.18 1.59
CA ASN A 181 12.10 0.89 2.37
C ASN A 181 11.97 0.53 3.85
N ASN A 182 13.08 0.56 4.59
CA ASN A 182 13.10 0.14 5.99
C ASN A 182 12.45 -1.25 6.19
N THR A 183 12.93 -2.26 5.45
CA THR A 183 12.52 -3.67 5.53
C THR A 183 13.74 -4.60 5.45
N TRP A 184 13.59 -5.86 5.84
CA TRP A 184 14.70 -6.83 5.80
C TRP A 184 15.12 -7.26 4.39
N LEU A 185 14.27 -7.04 3.39
CA LEU A 185 14.58 -7.33 1.99
C LEU A 185 15.33 -6.18 1.29
N HIS A 186 15.49 -5.04 1.95
CA HIS A 186 16.10 -3.88 1.31
C HIS A 186 17.61 -4.11 1.05
N TRP A 187 18.12 -3.60 -0.07
CA TRP A 187 19.54 -3.76 -0.45
C TRP A 187 20.49 -2.98 0.48
N SER A 188 20.06 -1.85 1.04
CA SER A 188 20.83 -1.06 2.02
C SER A 188 20.81 -1.71 3.41
N GLY A 189 22.00 -1.99 3.97
CA GLY A 189 22.14 -2.53 5.33
C GLY A 189 21.59 -1.62 6.42
N GLU A 190 21.76 -0.30 6.28
CA GLU A 190 21.23 0.67 7.25
C GLU A 190 19.70 0.61 7.34
N GLU A 191 19.01 0.40 6.22
CA GLU A 191 17.56 0.30 6.20
C GLU A 191 17.06 -1.04 6.74
N ARG A 192 17.79 -2.13 6.48
CA ARG A 192 17.47 -3.44 7.06
C ARG A 192 17.48 -3.40 8.58
N GLU A 193 18.44 -2.70 9.18
CA GLU A 193 18.53 -2.51 10.64
C GLU A 193 17.36 -1.70 11.22
N ARG A 194 16.66 -0.93 10.38
CA ARG A 194 15.53 -0.07 10.74
C ARG A 194 14.17 -0.65 10.33
N GLY A 195 14.13 -1.96 10.06
CA GLY A 195 12.97 -2.70 9.56
C GLY A 195 11.71 -2.64 10.43
N ASP A 196 10.88 -1.60 10.31
CA ASP A 196 9.64 -1.45 11.11
C ASP A 196 8.32 -1.62 10.32
N TYR A 197 8.36 -1.53 8.99
CA TYR A 197 7.22 -1.75 8.07
C TYR A 197 6.01 -0.82 8.23
N ILE A 198 5.97 0.11 9.19
CA ILE A 198 4.75 0.83 9.59
C ILE A 198 4.71 2.31 9.21
N ARG A 199 5.84 2.89 8.81
CA ARG A 199 5.98 4.35 8.59
C ARG A 199 4.99 4.95 7.60
N ASP A 200 4.75 4.31 6.45
CA ASP A 200 3.75 4.80 5.49
C ASP A 200 2.33 4.80 6.08
N GLN A 201 1.95 3.72 6.78
CA GLN A 201 0.64 3.64 7.44
C GLN A 201 0.53 4.69 8.56
N TRP A 202 1.59 4.90 9.34
CA TRP A 202 1.66 5.92 10.37
C TRP A 202 1.56 7.34 9.79
N MET A 203 2.21 7.63 8.67
CA MET A 203 2.09 8.91 7.96
C MET A 203 0.65 9.13 7.49
N ARG A 204 0.03 8.13 6.85
CA ARG A 204 -1.37 8.21 6.39
C ARG A 204 -2.35 8.41 7.55
N ASP A 205 -2.17 7.71 8.66
CA ASP A 205 -3.01 7.87 9.85
C ASP A 205 -2.77 9.20 10.57
N SER A 206 -1.55 9.72 10.54
CA SER A 206 -1.23 11.05 11.09
C SER A 206 -1.92 12.15 10.28
N TYR A 207 -1.94 12.06 8.95
CA TYR A 207 -2.68 13.00 8.11
C TYR A 207 -4.20 12.93 8.38
N ARG A 208 -4.73 11.72 8.61
CA ARG A 208 -6.12 11.54 9.04
C ARG A 208 -6.41 12.16 10.40
N ALA A 209 -5.50 11.99 11.36
CA ALA A 209 -5.61 12.60 12.69
C ALA A 209 -5.53 14.14 12.66
N MET A 210 -4.91 14.72 11.62
CA MET A 210 -4.91 16.16 11.37
C MET A 210 -6.23 16.67 10.75
N GLY A 211 -7.17 15.77 10.45
CA GLY A 211 -8.52 16.08 9.99
C GLY A 211 -8.75 15.93 8.48
N HIS A 212 -7.81 15.33 7.74
CA HIS A 212 -7.89 15.22 6.28
C HIS A 212 -8.22 13.80 5.79
N PRO A 213 -8.92 13.67 4.65
CA PRO A 213 -9.06 12.39 3.98
C PRO A 213 -7.69 11.79 3.63
N SER A 214 -7.51 10.52 3.97
CA SER A 214 -6.25 9.81 3.78
C SER A 214 -6.53 8.34 3.48
N ALA A 215 -5.69 7.71 2.66
CA ALA A 215 -5.85 6.30 2.33
C ALA A 215 -5.76 5.44 3.61
N ARG A 216 -6.84 4.73 3.92
CA ARG A 216 -6.90 3.83 5.08
C ARG A 216 -6.21 2.51 4.74
N GLY A 217 -5.65 1.87 5.75
CA GLY A 217 -5.03 0.56 5.58
C GLY A 217 -5.02 -0.27 6.85
N GLN A 218 -4.71 -1.56 6.68
CA GLN A 218 -4.51 -2.53 7.76
C GLN A 218 -3.49 -3.56 7.31
N PHE A 219 -2.82 -4.23 8.25
CA PHE A 219 -1.89 -5.30 7.94
C PHE A 219 -2.58 -6.66 7.88
N VAL A 220 -2.09 -7.51 6.99
CA VAL A 220 -2.65 -8.82 6.67
C VAL A 220 -1.54 -9.83 6.35
N HIS A 221 -1.82 -11.11 6.56
CA HIS A 221 -1.03 -12.20 6.01
C HIS A 221 -1.48 -12.49 4.58
N LEU A 222 -0.56 -12.47 3.61
CA LEU A 222 -0.86 -12.83 2.23
C LEU A 222 -0.49 -14.29 1.94
N TYR A 223 -1.37 -14.97 1.23
CA TYR A 223 -1.15 -16.29 0.66
C TYR A 223 -1.40 -16.24 -0.85
N LEU A 224 -0.48 -16.77 -1.64
CA LEU A 224 -0.63 -16.94 -3.09
C LEU A 224 -0.79 -18.44 -3.37
N ASN A 225 -1.90 -18.87 -3.95
CA ASN A 225 -2.19 -20.28 -4.25
C ASN A 225 -1.89 -21.23 -3.06
N GLY A 226 -2.24 -20.79 -1.84
CA GLY A 226 -2.01 -21.53 -0.60
C GLY A 226 -0.62 -21.37 0.03
N LEU A 227 0.38 -20.87 -0.70
CA LEU A 227 1.71 -20.61 -0.15
C LEU A 227 1.74 -19.31 0.64
N TYR A 228 2.29 -19.32 1.86
CA TYR A 228 2.45 -18.11 2.65
C TYR A 228 3.50 -17.19 2.03
N TRP A 229 3.11 -15.94 1.82
CA TRP A 229 3.90 -14.95 1.09
C TRP A 229 4.39 -13.79 1.96
N GLY A 230 3.98 -13.71 3.22
CA GLY A 230 4.46 -12.70 4.16
C GLY A 230 3.40 -11.69 4.59
N LEU A 231 3.86 -10.68 5.31
CA LEU A 231 3.10 -9.55 5.82
C LEU A 231 2.89 -8.49 4.73
N TYR A 232 1.67 -8.01 4.56
CA TYR A 232 1.32 -6.95 3.61
C TYR A 232 0.48 -5.87 4.28
N ASN A 233 0.60 -4.63 3.83
CA ASN A 233 -0.35 -3.57 4.17
C ASN A 233 -1.44 -3.49 3.09
N LEU A 234 -2.65 -3.94 3.41
CA LEU A 234 -3.84 -3.74 2.59
C LEU A 234 -4.29 -2.29 2.73
N THR A 235 -4.34 -1.54 1.64
CA THR A 235 -4.65 -0.11 1.68
C THR A 235 -5.51 0.34 0.52
N GLU A 236 -6.28 1.41 0.75
CA GLU A 236 -6.92 2.17 -0.32
C GLU A 236 -5.86 2.76 -1.26
N ARG A 237 -6.20 2.89 -2.55
CA ARG A 237 -5.36 3.56 -3.52
C ARG A 237 -5.91 4.95 -3.82
N PRO A 238 -5.19 6.04 -3.51
CA PRO A 238 -5.60 7.36 -3.96
C PRO A 238 -5.68 7.42 -5.51
N GLY A 239 -6.66 8.16 -6.02
CA GLY A 239 -7.02 8.19 -7.43
C GLY A 239 -8.47 8.60 -7.60
N LYS A 240 -9.00 8.55 -8.82
CA LYS A 240 -10.38 8.97 -9.09
C LYS A 240 -11.45 8.18 -8.34
N ASP A 241 -11.27 6.86 -8.18
CA ASP A 241 -12.25 6.01 -7.52
C ASP A 241 -12.26 6.28 -6.01
N PHE A 242 -11.08 6.46 -5.41
CA PHE A 242 -10.93 6.92 -4.04
C PHE A 242 -11.52 8.31 -3.84
N ALA A 243 -11.20 9.26 -4.72
CA ALA A 243 -11.72 10.63 -4.61
C ALA A 243 -13.26 10.65 -4.68
N ALA A 244 -13.85 9.91 -5.61
CA ALA A 244 -15.31 9.81 -5.70
C ALA A 244 -15.93 9.14 -4.46
N ALA A 245 -15.27 8.14 -3.88
CA ALA A 245 -15.74 7.44 -2.69
C ALA A 245 -15.68 8.31 -1.41
N HIS A 246 -14.70 9.21 -1.31
CA HIS A 246 -14.48 10.06 -0.13
C HIS A 246 -15.10 11.47 -0.24
N PHE A 247 -15.20 12.01 -1.46
CA PHE A 247 -15.73 13.37 -1.70
C PHE A 247 -17.08 13.40 -2.44
N GLY A 248 -17.61 12.24 -2.86
CA GLY A 248 -18.86 12.11 -3.60
C GLY A 248 -18.68 12.20 -5.13
N GLY A 249 -19.77 12.25 -5.88
CA GLY A 249 -19.71 12.29 -7.34
C GLY A 249 -19.31 10.96 -7.99
N LYS A 250 -18.81 11.01 -9.22
CA LYS A 250 -18.40 9.84 -10.02
C LYS A 250 -16.90 9.88 -10.27
N PRO A 251 -16.22 8.73 -10.47
CA PRO A 251 -14.79 8.74 -10.77
C PRO A 251 -14.39 9.60 -11.97
N ASN A 252 -15.24 9.68 -13.00
CA ASN A 252 -14.93 10.51 -14.17
C ASN A 252 -15.07 12.02 -13.92
N ASP A 253 -15.56 12.44 -12.76
CA ASP A 253 -15.63 13.84 -12.33
C ASP A 253 -14.31 14.33 -11.73
N TYR A 254 -13.28 13.47 -11.63
CA TYR A 254 -12.01 13.78 -10.96
C TYR A 254 -10.79 13.75 -11.88
N ASP A 255 -9.99 14.81 -11.79
CA ASP A 255 -8.59 14.77 -12.23
C ASP A 255 -7.77 14.19 -11.08
N ALA A 256 -6.91 13.22 -11.37
CA ALA A 256 -6.07 12.59 -10.36
C ALA A 256 -4.69 12.30 -10.91
N ARG A 257 -3.68 12.35 -10.04
CA ARG A 257 -2.29 12.06 -10.35
C ARG A 257 -1.55 11.39 -9.21
N ASN A 258 -0.45 10.73 -9.57
CA ASN A 258 0.57 10.22 -8.66
C ASN A 258 1.91 10.80 -9.11
N GLY A 259 2.49 11.72 -8.35
CA GLY A 259 3.58 12.55 -8.86
C GLY A 259 3.17 13.26 -10.15
N GLU A 260 4.05 13.23 -11.14
CA GLU A 260 3.80 13.76 -12.48
C GLU A 260 2.85 12.89 -13.34
N LYS A 261 2.58 11.65 -12.94
CA LYS A 261 1.75 10.74 -13.74
C LYS A 261 0.27 11.09 -13.60
N VAL A 262 -0.33 11.55 -14.69
CA VAL A 262 -1.79 11.70 -14.80
C VAL A 262 -2.46 10.33 -14.79
N LEU A 263 -3.40 10.14 -13.87
CA LEU A 263 -4.17 8.91 -13.69
C LEU A 263 -5.58 9.03 -14.28
N SER A 264 -6.14 10.22 -14.29
CA SER A 264 -7.45 10.54 -14.87
C SER A 264 -7.59 12.03 -15.11
N GLY A 265 -8.51 12.39 -16.00
CA GLY A 265 -8.84 13.77 -16.28
C GLY A 265 -7.82 14.46 -17.19
N ASP A 266 -7.70 15.78 -17.08
CA ASP A 266 -6.73 16.58 -17.82
C ASP A 266 -5.77 17.37 -16.91
N THR A 267 -4.79 18.07 -17.50
CA THR A 267 -3.78 18.83 -16.75
C THR A 267 -4.10 20.31 -16.61
N LYS A 268 -5.18 20.82 -17.19
CA LYS A 268 -5.37 22.28 -17.36
C LYS A 268 -5.37 23.04 -16.04
N ALA A 269 -6.07 22.52 -15.04
CA ALA A 269 -6.11 23.15 -13.72
C ALA A 269 -4.78 23.00 -12.97
N TRP A 270 -4.06 21.89 -13.19
CA TRP A 270 -2.74 21.69 -12.63
C TRP A 270 -1.73 22.70 -13.22
N ASP A 271 -1.69 22.79 -14.54
CA ASP A 271 -0.80 23.69 -15.28
C ASP A 271 -1.10 25.15 -14.92
N LYS A 272 -2.39 25.50 -14.78
CA LYS A 272 -2.82 26.82 -14.29
C LYS A 272 -2.33 27.09 -12.86
N LEU A 273 -2.50 26.14 -11.93
CA LEU A 273 -2.06 26.30 -10.54
C LEU A 273 -0.55 26.57 -10.47
N PHE A 274 0.26 25.79 -11.19
CA PHE A 274 1.71 25.96 -11.19
C PHE A 274 2.17 27.20 -11.96
N SER A 275 1.49 27.60 -13.04
CA SER A 275 1.75 28.89 -13.69
C SER A 275 1.54 30.04 -12.72
N LEU A 276 0.41 30.09 -12.02
CA LEU A 276 0.13 31.11 -11.02
C LEU A 276 1.17 31.13 -9.89
N ALA A 277 1.55 29.94 -9.41
CA ALA A 277 2.55 29.80 -8.36
C ALA A 277 3.93 30.32 -8.82
N ASN A 278 4.37 29.91 -10.00
CA ASN A 278 5.69 30.27 -10.54
C ASN A 278 5.79 31.74 -10.96
N ASP A 279 4.68 32.35 -11.42
CA ASP A 279 4.58 33.78 -11.72
C ASP A 279 4.59 34.67 -10.47
N GLY A 280 4.49 34.08 -9.27
CA GLY A 280 4.58 34.75 -7.98
C GLY A 280 3.23 35.06 -7.34
N LEU A 281 3.12 34.68 -6.06
CA LEU A 281 1.88 34.76 -5.27
C LEU A 281 1.91 35.85 -4.19
N THR A 282 2.85 36.80 -4.21
CA THR A 282 2.92 37.88 -3.20
C THR A 282 1.71 38.81 -3.23
N ASN A 283 1.03 38.93 -4.38
CA ASN A 283 -0.22 39.67 -4.55
C ASN A 283 -1.44 38.87 -4.06
N SER A 284 -2.26 39.45 -3.17
CA SER A 284 -3.46 38.81 -2.62
C SER A 284 -4.51 38.39 -3.65
N ALA A 285 -4.63 39.09 -4.79
CA ALA A 285 -5.55 38.70 -5.86
C ALA A 285 -5.09 37.41 -6.57
N ARG A 286 -3.78 37.30 -6.86
CA ARG A 286 -3.20 36.08 -7.46
C ARG A 286 -3.22 34.91 -6.50
N LEU A 287 -2.94 35.15 -5.21
CA LEU A 287 -3.09 34.13 -4.18
C LEU A 287 -4.53 33.59 -4.19
N ARG A 288 -5.55 34.46 -4.18
CA ARG A 288 -6.95 34.01 -4.23
C ARG A 288 -7.22 33.11 -5.43
N GLU A 289 -6.73 33.46 -6.62
CA GLU A 289 -6.91 32.63 -7.81
C GLU A 289 -6.25 31.24 -7.67
N ALA A 290 -5.04 31.16 -7.09
CA ALA A 290 -4.41 29.87 -6.81
C ALA A 290 -5.20 29.06 -5.76
N LEU A 291 -5.77 29.72 -4.75
CA LEU A 291 -6.55 29.09 -3.68
C LEU A 291 -7.97 28.69 -4.09
N GLU A 292 -8.45 29.11 -5.27
CA GLU A 292 -9.62 28.51 -5.92
C GLU A 292 -9.30 27.12 -6.49
N LEU A 293 -8.03 26.83 -6.77
CA LEU A 293 -7.57 25.54 -7.31
C LEU A 293 -6.99 24.62 -6.23
N LEU A 294 -6.56 25.13 -5.09
CA LEU A 294 -5.87 24.39 -4.03
C LEU A 294 -6.56 24.59 -2.68
N ASP A 295 -6.77 23.53 -1.92
CA ASP A 295 -7.19 23.65 -0.51
C ASP A 295 -5.98 24.08 0.34
N PRO A 296 -5.92 25.32 0.83
CA PRO A 296 -4.73 25.81 1.50
C PRO A 296 -4.52 25.15 2.87
N THR A 297 -5.58 24.74 3.55
CA THR A 297 -5.50 24.13 4.88
C THR A 297 -5.01 22.70 4.79
N ALA A 298 -5.60 21.91 3.89
CA ALA A 298 -5.16 20.54 3.64
C ALA A 298 -3.72 20.48 3.11
N PHE A 299 -3.36 21.43 2.24
CA PHE A 299 -2.00 21.53 1.73
C PHE A 299 -0.98 21.96 2.80
N ALA A 300 -1.29 22.96 3.63
CA ALA A 300 -0.41 23.36 4.73
C ALA A 300 -0.15 22.20 5.69
N ASP A 301 -1.19 21.45 6.06
CA ASP A 301 -1.06 20.28 6.93
C ASP A 301 -0.27 19.14 6.28
N PHE A 302 -0.45 18.91 4.98
CA PHE A 302 0.34 17.93 4.22
C PHE A 302 1.84 18.27 4.27
N MET A 303 2.18 19.54 4.10
CA MET A 303 3.57 20.01 4.17
C MET A 303 4.12 19.90 5.60
N ILE A 304 3.35 20.30 6.62
CA ILE A 304 3.74 20.18 8.04
C ILE A 304 4.07 18.73 8.38
N LEU A 305 3.24 17.78 7.96
CA LEU A 305 3.46 16.37 8.24
C LEU A 305 4.72 15.82 7.57
N ASN A 306 4.96 16.14 6.30
CA ASN A 306 6.17 15.69 5.61
C ASN A 306 7.45 16.28 6.23
N PHE A 307 7.42 17.54 6.65
CA PHE A 307 8.54 18.16 7.38
C PHE A 307 8.71 17.57 8.78
N TYR A 308 7.61 17.31 9.50
CA TYR A 308 7.64 16.67 10.82
C TYR A 308 8.26 15.27 10.77
N GLY A 309 7.87 14.48 9.77
CA GLY A 309 8.43 13.15 9.55
C GLY A 309 9.84 13.17 8.97
N GLY A 310 10.36 14.33 8.56
CA GLY A 310 11.64 14.43 7.84
C GLY A 310 11.65 13.60 6.55
N ASN A 311 10.52 13.56 5.82
CA ASN A 311 10.39 12.73 4.62
C ASN A 311 11.49 13.08 3.61
N ALA A 312 12.27 12.09 3.20
CA ALA A 312 13.44 12.26 2.34
C ALA A 312 13.23 11.81 0.88
N ASP A 313 12.11 11.16 0.57
CA ASP A 313 11.88 10.54 -0.74
C ASP A 313 10.51 10.97 -1.30
N TRP A 314 10.45 12.19 -1.81
CA TRP A 314 9.25 12.78 -2.40
C TRP A 314 9.64 13.97 -3.29
N ASP A 315 9.61 13.75 -4.60
CA ASP A 315 9.96 14.73 -5.62
C ASP A 315 8.77 14.95 -6.57
N ARG A 316 8.97 15.60 -7.71
CA ARG A 316 7.95 15.71 -8.76
C ARG A 316 7.44 14.36 -9.25
N ALA A 317 8.29 13.34 -9.31
CA ALA A 317 8.01 12.09 -9.99
C ALA A 317 7.24 11.08 -9.12
N SER A 318 7.39 11.12 -7.79
CA SER A 318 6.90 10.03 -6.92
C SER A 318 6.39 10.44 -5.53
N ASN A 319 5.78 9.45 -4.86
CA ASN A 319 5.53 9.43 -3.40
C ASN A 319 4.57 10.49 -2.86
N TRP A 320 3.60 10.87 -3.69
CA TRP A 320 2.39 11.59 -3.27
C TRP A 320 1.33 11.49 -4.37
N TYR A 321 0.07 11.64 -3.97
CA TYR A 321 -1.06 11.76 -4.91
C TYR A 321 -1.71 13.13 -4.79
N ALA A 322 -2.38 13.55 -5.86
CA ALA A 322 -3.29 14.69 -5.80
C ALA A 322 -4.55 14.40 -6.62
N ALA A 323 -5.69 14.92 -6.18
CA ALA A 323 -6.94 14.86 -6.93
C ALA A 323 -7.80 16.10 -6.70
N ARG A 324 -8.58 16.47 -7.71
CA ARG A 324 -9.63 17.50 -7.65
C ARG A 324 -10.85 17.06 -8.41
N SER A 325 -12.02 17.53 -8.00
CA SER A 325 -13.21 17.48 -8.86
C SER A 325 -13.07 18.52 -9.97
N HIS A 326 -13.34 18.14 -11.21
CA HIS A 326 -13.52 19.08 -12.33
C HIS A 326 -15.01 19.28 -12.67
N SER A 327 -15.91 18.45 -12.12
CA SER A 327 -17.35 18.54 -12.33
C SER A 327 -18.18 18.16 -11.08
N PRO A 328 -18.63 19.13 -10.26
CA PRO A 328 -18.34 20.56 -10.36
C PRO A 328 -16.87 20.87 -10.05
N PRO A 329 -16.31 21.97 -10.56
CA PRO A 329 -14.94 22.37 -10.24
C PRO A 329 -14.71 22.52 -8.74
N GLY A 330 -13.70 21.83 -8.22
CA GLY A 330 -13.25 21.89 -6.84
C GLY A 330 -11.73 22.03 -6.76
N LYS A 331 -11.24 21.91 -5.53
CA LYS A 331 -9.84 22.13 -5.16
C LYS A 331 -9.03 20.83 -5.19
N TYR A 332 -7.73 20.97 -5.42
CA TYR A 332 -6.78 19.90 -5.22
C TYR A 332 -6.60 19.60 -3.74
N TYR A 333 -6.70 18.31 -3.41
CA TYR A 333 -6.22 17.71 -2.17
C TYR A 333 -4.98 16.87 -2.48
N PHE A 334 -3.98 16.95 -1.61
CA PHE A 334 -2.79 16.10 -1.66
C PHE A 334 -2.96 14.96 -0.67
N PHE A 335 -2.50 13.77 -1.05
CA PHE A 335 -2.59 12.56 -0.23
C PHE A 335 -1.21 11.99 0.01
N VAL A 336 -0.96 11.65 1.27
CA VAL A 336 0.23 10.93 1.71
C VAL A 336 0.30 9.56 1.05
N TRP A 337 1.47 9.24 0.49
CA TRP A 337 1.73 7.94 -0.11
C TRP A 337 3.22 7.63 -0.09
N ASP A 338 3.59 6.38 0.20
CA ASP A 338 4.98 5.93 0.19
C ASP A 338 5.89 6.70 1.18
N GLY A 339 5.32 7.10 2.32
CA GLY A 339 6.03 7.88 3.35
C GLY A 339 7.01 7.06 4.20
N GLU A 340 7.60 5.99 3.65
CA GLU A 340 8.45 5.04 4.39
C GLU A 340 9.81 5.63 4.78
N ARG A 341 10.28 6.64 4.04
CA ARG A 341 11.52 7.40 4.28
C ARG A 341 11.33 8.55 5.26
N THR A 342 10.59 8.30 6.34
CA THR A 342 10.31 9.23 7.44
C THR A 342 10.83 8.66 8.75
N LEU A 343 11.04 9.49 9.77
CA LEU A 343 11.50 9.08 11.12
C LEU A 343 12.83 8.31 11.14
N GLU A 344 13.67 8.48 10.11
CA GLU A 344 14.97 7.81 10.00
C GLU A 344 16.03 8.42 10.92
N LYS A 345 15.95 9.74 11.12
CA LYS A 345 16.90 10.52 11.93
C LYS A 345 16.16 11.61 12.68
N ILE A 346 16.64 11.89 13.90
CA ILE A 346 16.06 12.92 14.78
C ILE A 346 16.25 14.35 14.23
N ASP A 347 17.26 14.54 13.39
CA ASP A 347 17.66 15.80 12.75
C ASP A 347 17.36 15.83 11.25
N ALA A 348 16.59 14.85 10.73
CA ALA A 348 16.15 14.84 9.34
C ALA A 348 15.39 16.13 9.01
N ASN A 349 15.78 16.78 7.91
CA ASN A 349 15.19 18.05 7.49
C ASN A 349 15.10 18.10 5.96
N SER A 350 13.88 18.24 5.46
CA SER A 350 13.57 18.36 4.02
C SER A 350 12.89 19.70 3.66
N ILE A 351 12.97 20.69 4.54
CA ILE A 351 12.30 22.00 4.36
C ILE A 351 12.82 22.77 3.14
N SER A 352 14.08 22.55 2.75
CA SER A 352 14.70 23.25 1.61
C SER A 352 14.46 22.56 0.26
N ALA A 353 13.78 21.42 0.22
CA ALA A 353 13.46 20.76 -1.04
C ALA A 353 12.55 21.66 -1.88
N ASP A 354 12.86 21.87 -3.16
CA ASP A 354 12.10 22.76 -4.05
C ASP A 354 12.18 22.25 -5.49
N ASP A 355 11.29 21.32 -5.83
CA ASP A 355 11.23 20.70 -7.16
C ASP A 355 9.98 21.14 -7.92
N ASP A 356 10.14 21.62 -9.16
CA ASP A 356 9.02 22.15 -9.94
C ASP A 356 7.96 21.07 -10.20
N GLN A 357 6.70 21.48 -10.37
CA GLN A 357 5.56 20.56 -10.53
C GLN A 357 5.35 19.59 -9.34
N SER A 358 5.84 19.93 -8.15
CA SER A 358 5.69 19.13 -6.93
C SER A 358 5.09 19.93 -5.75
N PRO A 359 4.67 19.26 -4.66
CA PRO A 359 4.23 19.93 -3.44
C PRO A 359 5.28 20.90 -2.88
N THR A 360 6.57 20.57 -2.99
CA THR A 360 7.64 21.39 -2.41
C THR A 360 7.76 22.75 -3.11
N ARG A 361 7.66 22.78 -4.44
CA ARG A 361 7.57 24.03 -5.21
C ARG A 361 6.36 24.87 -4.82
N LEU A 362 5.17 24.28 -4.74
CA LEU A 362 3.96 25.01 -4.33
C LEU A 362 4.16 25.65 -2.95
N PHE A 363 4.72 24.91 -2.00
CA PHE A 363 5.01 25.44 -0.67
C PHE A 363 5.96 26.64 -0.73
N HIS A 364 7.07 26.54 -1.44
CA HIS A 364 8.03 27.65 -1.55
C HIS A 364 7.44 28.90 -2.22
N LYS A 365 6.53 28.73 -3.18
CA LYS A 365 5.82 29.88 -3.80
C LYS A 365 4.75 30.46 -2.87
N LEU A 366 4.03 29.62 -2.13
CA LEU A 366 2.96 30.04 -1.23
C LEU A 366 3.51 30.71 0.04
N ILE A 367 4.58 30.17 0.65
CA ILE A 367 5.13 30.68 1.92
C ILE A 367 5.72 32.10 1.80
N GLY A 368 6.02 32.55 0.57
CA GLY A 368 6.38 33.93 0.28
C GLY A 368 5.22 34.94 0.44
N ASN A 369 3.97 34.48 0.54
CA ASN A 369 2.82 35.34 0.81
C ASN A 369 2.48 35.37 2.32
N GLU A 370 2.32 36.56 2.88
CA GLU A 370 2.04 36.75 4.32
C GLU A 370 0.73 36.11 4.80
N ASN A 371 -0.31 36.05 3.97
CA ASN A 371 -1.57 35.39 4.36
C ASN A 371 -1.42 33.88 4.45
N PHE A 372 -0.74 33.26 3.48
CA PHE A 372 -0.48 31.82 3.55
C PHE A 372 0.51 31.49 4.67
N LYS A 373 1.53 32.33 4.90
CA LYS A 373 2.47 32.17 6.02
C LYS A 373 1.75 32.20 7.37
N LYS A 374 0.80 33.13 7.57
CA LYS A 374 -0.04 33.17 8.78
C LYS A 374 -0.84 31.88 8.95
N LEU A 375 -1.48 31.40 7.89
CA LEU A 375 -2.19 30.12 7.92
C LEU A 375 -1.25 28.97 8.29
N PHE A 376 -0.08 28.88 7.65
CA PHE A 376 0.90 27.82 7.91
C PHE A 376 1.36 27.82 9.37
N VAL A 377 1.66 29.00 9.94
CA VAL A 377 2.03 29.15 11.36
C VAL A 377 0.87 28.73 12.27
N GLU A 378 -0.36 29.11 11.96
CA GLU A 378 -1.54 28.70 12.72
C GLU A 378 -1.73 27.19 12.72
N ARG A 379 -1.65 26.56 11.53
CA ARG A 379 -1.73 25.10 11.38
C ARG A 379 -0.57 24.38 12.08
N ALA A 380 0.65 24.89 11.97
CA ALA A 380 1.80 24.34 12.66
C ALA A 380 1.62 24.40 14.18
N ARG A 381 1.14 25.54 14.72
CA ARG A 381 0.83 25.67 16.14
C ARG A 381 -0.27 24.69 16.57
N LEU A 382 -1.33 24.54 15.78
CA LEU A 382 -2.42 23.61 16.05
C LEU A 382 -1.91 22.17 16.22
N HIS A 383 -1.02 21.71 15.33
CA HIS A 383 -0.60 20.32 15.29
C HIS A 383 0.64 20.01 16.14
N LEU A 384 1.54 20.97 16.33
CA LEU A 384 2.82 20.75 17.02
C LEU A 384 2.81 21.21 18.49
N THR A 385 1.72 21.78 18.99
CA THR A 385 1.62 22.23 20.39
C THR A 385 0.35 21.73 21.07
N GLY A 386 0.30 21.81 22.41
CA GLY A 386 -0.86 21.39 23.20
C GLY A 386 -1.24 19.92 22.96
N ASN A 387 -2.49 19.69 22.58
CA ASN A 387 -3.02 18.36 22.22
C ASN A 387 -3.04 18.11 20.71
N GLY A 388 -2.23 18.85 19.94
CA GLY A 388 -2.13 18.73 18.49
C GLY A 388 -1.75 17.33 18.02
N ALA A 389 -2.16 16.96 16.81
CA ALA A 389 -1.99 15.60 16.30
C ALA A 389 -0.52 15.15 16.22
N LEU A 390 0.44 16.08 16.11
CA LEU A 390 1.86 15.80 15.95
C LEU A 390 2.68 16.09 17.22
N THR A 391 2.03 16.33 18.36
CA THR A 391 2.75 16.36 19.64
C THR A 391 3.20 14.95 20.03
N ALA A 392 4.22 14.87 20.90
CA ALA A 392 4.93 13.62 21.19
C ALA A 392 4.01 12.45 21.57
N LYS A 393 3.04 12.69 22.48
CA LYS A 393 2.14 11.63 22.96
C LYS A 393 1.18 11.12 21.87
N PRO A 394 0.37 11.96 21.19
CA PRO A 394 -0.46 11.51 20.07
C PRO A 394 0.32 10.83 18.93
N ALA A 395 1.51 11.35 18.59
CA ALA A 395 2.36 10.76 17.56
C ALA A 395 2.88 9.37 17.95
N LEU A 396 3.36 9.23 19.20
CA LEU A 396 3.83 7.96 19.76
C LEU A 396 2.68 6.95 19.88
N ASP A 397 1.50 7.36 20.36
CA ASP A 397 0.34 6.48 20.50
C ASP A 397 -0.06 5.84 19.16
N ARG A 398 0.00 6.62 18.06
CA ARG A 398 -0.25 6.09 16.71
C ARG A 398 0.84 5.11 16.26
N TYR A 399 2.09 5.37 16.61
CA TYR A 399 3.19 4.47 16.25
C TYR A 399 3.08 3.15 17.04
N GLU A 400 2.88 3.23 18.35
CA GLU A 400 2.67 2.08 19.23
C GLU A 400 1.43 1.26 18.86
N TYR A 401 0.36 1.90 18.39
CA TYR A 401 -0.84 1.21 17.93
C TYR A 401 -0.52 0.14 16.88
N TRP A 402 0.34 0.48 15.91
CA TRP A 402 0.74 -0.44 14.84
C TRP A 402 1.85 -1.38 15.30
N SER A 403 2.85 -0.88 16.03
CA SER A 403 3.94 -1.71 16.56
C SER A 403 3.39 -2.87 17.40
N LYS A 404 2.43 -2.62 18.30
CA LYS A 404 1.80 -3.66 19.14
C LYS A 404 0.98 -4.66 18.33
N ARG A 405 0.33 -4.22 17.24
CA ARG A 405 -0.45 -5.11 16.36
C ARG A 405 0.43 -6.01 15.51
N LEU A 406 1.62 -5.56 15.16
CA LEU A 406 2.56 -6.33 14.36
C LEU A 406 3.52 -7.18 15.18
N GLU A 407 3.65 -6.92 16.49
CA GLU A 407 4.63 -7.58 17.37
C GLU A 407 4.65 -9.11 17.23
N ALA A 408 3.48 -9.75 17.21
CA ALA A 408 3.41 -11.20 17.00
C ALA A 408 3.58 -11.59 15.53
N ALA A 409 2.96 -10.85 14.60
CA ALA A 409 2.95 -11.18 13.18
C ALA A 409 4.33 -11.03 12.51
N ILE A 410 5.20 -10.17 13.04
CA ILE A 410 6.50 -9.86 12.44
C ILE A 410 7.43 -11.09 12.44
N ALA A 411 7.25 -12.04 13.37
CA ALA A 411 7.97 -13.31 13.35
C ALA A 411 7.72 -14.10 12.06
N CYS A 412 6.53 -13.97 11.47
CA CYS A 412 6.19 -14.64 10.22
C CYS A 412 6.87 -13.96 9.02
N GLU A 413 6.99 -12.64 9.05
CA GLU A 413 7.75 -11.90 8.05
C GLU A 413 9.23 -12.25 8.13
N ALA A 414 9.80 -12.31 9.34
CA ALA A 414 11.19 -12.68 9.57
C ALA A 414 11.45 -14.10 9.07
N ALA A 415 10.56 -15.04 9.39
CA ALA A 415 10.71 -16.42 8.96
C ALA A 415 10.67 -16.59 7.43
N ARG A 416 9.99 -15.69 6.72
CA ARG A 416 9.85 -15.78 5.26
C ARG A 416 10.92 -14.99 4.51
N TRP A 417 11.29 -13.82 5.01
CA TRP A 417 12.02 -12.79 4.29
C TRP A 417 13.15 -12.11 5.07
N GLY A 418 13.38 -12.50 6.33
CA GLY A 418 14.35 -11.87 7.24
C GLY A 418 15.64 -12.67 7.49
#